data_AF-A0A2C9D034-F1
#
_entry.id   AF-A0A2C9D034-F1
#
_cell.length_a   1.000
_cell.length_b   1.000
_cell.length_c   1.000
_cell.angle_alpha   90.00
_cell.angle_beta   90.00
_cell.angle_gamma   90.00
#
_symmetry.space_group_name_H-M   'P 1'
#
loop_
_entity.id
_entity.type
_entity.pdbx_description
1 polymer ?
#
loop_
_entity_poly.entity_id
_entity_poly.type
_entity_poly.pdbx_seq_one_letter_code
_entity_poly.pdbx_strand_id
1 'polypeptide(L)'
;MPASEWTPPDPLASLDPKTRKSAVSPAPYGTEFRQVASVPPVTFCKLLGDAGIPMSESHATVLSPQLTQCTSELILVSDQRATTGSGKKAQSGQGNDAPQNSLFVLAQSDLQGHLRLIRVKMNLEDRDGADDAKARMKSLIETVFRIESWPMPSGLLRSIDYLDPIDRTVAGMRITMKREWGDIPRFNLIIEPAKLNLPPAGRFGPRTG
;
A
#
# COMPACT_ATOMS: atom_id res chain seq x y z
N MET A 1 -33.09 52.13 -11.18
CA MET A 1 -32.63 51.76 -9.82
C MET A 1 -31.66 50.61 -9.97
N PRO A 2 -30.40 50.71 -9.53
CA PRO A 2 -29.50 49.58 -9.60
C PRO A 2 -29.98 48.47 -8.67
N ALA A 3 -29.94 47.22 -9.14
CA ALA A 3 -30.27 46.05 -8.34
C ALA A 3 -29.26 45.95 -7.19
N SER A 4 -29.76 45.91 -5.96
CA SER A 4 -28.94 45.58 -4.79
C SER A 4 -28.48 44.13 -4.95
N GLU A 5 -27.20 43.93 -5.23
CA GLU A 5 -26.59 42.61 -5.23
C GLU A 5 -26.74 41.99 -3.84
N TRP A 6 -27.59 40.99 -3.71
CA TRP A 6 -27.70 40.21 -2.49
C TRP A 6 -26.43 39.37 -2.35
N THR A 7 -25.60 39.71 -1.35
CA THR A 7 -24.45 38.88 -0.99
C THR A 7 -24.86 37.98 0.19
N PRO A 8 -24.72 36.65 0.06
CA PRO A 8 -24.98 35.75 1.18
C PRO A 8 -24.05 36.09 2.36
N PRO A 9 -24.53 35.96 3.61
CA PRO A 9 -23.70 36.20 4.79
C PRO A 9 -22.53 35.22 4.81
N ASP A 10 -21.33 35.74 5.10
CA ASP A 10 -20.13 34.91 5.21
C ASP A 10 -20.26 33.94 6.40
N PRO A 11 -20.31 32.62 6.17
CA PRO A 11 -20.46 31.62 7.24
C PRO A 11 -19.27 31.60 8.21
N LEU A 12 -18.14 32.22 7.85
CA LEU A 12 -16.93 32.29 8.66
C LEU A 12 -16.78 33.62 9.41
N ALA A 13 -17.77 34.52 9.32
CA ALA A 13 -17.71 35.85 9.93
C ALA A 13 -17.58 35.82 11.47
N SER A 14 -18.05 34.74 12.12
CA SER A 14 -17.98 34.56 13.57
C SER A 14 -16.64 34.03 14.08
N LEU A 15 -15.74 33.63 13.19
CA LEU A 15 -14.44 33.07 13.57
C LEU A 15 -13.42 34.19 13.80
N ASP A 16 -12.53 34.00 14.77
CA ASP A 16 -11.42 34.92 14.96
C ASP A 16 -10.48 34.93 13.73
N PRO A 17 -9.70 36.00 13.51
CA PRO A 17 -8.89 36.15 12.30
C PRO A 17 -7.90 35.01 12.04
N LYS A 18 -7.38 34.38 13.10
CA LYS A 18 -6.43 33.27 12.98
C LYS A 18 -7.14 32.00 12.54
N THR A 19 -8.29 31.70 13.13
CA THR A 19 -9.11 30.54 12.77
C THR A 19 -9.70 30.68 11.38
N ARG A 20 -10.20 31.88 11.01
CA ARG A 20 -10.70 32.17 9.68
C ARG A 20 -9.62 32.01 8.62
N LYS A 21 -8.42 32.54 8.86
CA LYS A 21 -7.26 32.34 7.96
C LYS A 21 -6.92 30.86 7.82
N SER A 22 -6.97 30.09 8.91
CA SER A 22 -6.73 28.63 8.86
C SER A 22 -7.81 27.86 8.09
N ALA A 23 -9.06 28.30 8.14
CA ALA A 23 -10.19 27.64 7.47
C ALA A 23 -10.23 27.90 5.96
N VAL A 24 -9.73 29.05 5.51
CA VAL A 24 -9.70 29.43 4.07
C VAL A 24 -8.31 29.31 3.44
N SER A 25 -7.27 29.07 4.24
CA SER A 25 -5.95 28.76 3.68
C SER A 25 -6.08 27.44 2.94
N PRO A 26 -5.70 27.36 1.65
CA PRO A 26 -5.58 26.08 0.98
C PRO A 26 -4.61 25.24 1.82
N ALA A 27 -5.14 24.21 2.49
CA ALA A 27 -4.32 23.31 3.25
C ALA A 27 -3.22 22.81 2.29
N PRO A 28 -1.93 22.90 2.64
CA PRO A 28 -0.88 22.34 1.81
C PRO A 28 -1.17 20.84 1.69
N TYR A 29 -1.80 20.42 0.59
CA TYR A 29 -2.31 19.06 0.35
C TYR A 29 -2.66 18.33 1.65
N GLY A 30 -3.82 18.71 2.20
CA GLY A 30 -4.23 18.33 3.55
C GLY A 30 -3.91 16.89 3.89
N THR A 31 -3.28 16.73 5.06
CA THR A 31 -3.29 15.55 5.92
C THR A 31 -4.71 15.18 6.36
N GLU A 32 -5.68 15.27 5.45
CA GLU A 32 -7.01 14.75 5.67
C GLU A 32 -6.84 13.25 5.83
N PHE A 33 -7.32 12.77 6.96
CA PHE A 33 -7.45 11.37 7.26
C PHE A 33 -8.38 10.78 6.18
N ARG A 34 -7.82 10.35 5.04
CA ARG A 34 -8.60 9.58 4.08
C ARG A 34 -8.91 8.27 4.78
N GLN A 35 -10.18 7.96 4.87
CA GLN A 35 -10.63 6.63 5.28
C GLN A 35 -9.82 5.63 4.45
N VAL A 36 -9.15 4.72 5.15
CA VAL A 36 -7.96 3.98 4.66
C VAL A 36 -8.28 2.96 3.55
N ALA A 37 -9.50 2.94 3.03
CA ALA A 37 -9.77 2.39 1.72
C ALA A 37 -10.92 3.15 1.08
N SER A 38 -10.76 3.49 -0.19
CA SER A 38 -11.86 3.94 -1.03
C SER A 38 -12.67 2.77 -1.60
N VAL A 39 -12.11 1.56 -1.54
CA VAL A 39 -12.65 0.36 -2.18
C VAL A 39 -12.85 -0.75 -1.16
N PRO A 40 -14.01 -1.44 -1.14
CA PRO A 40 -14.20 -2.62 -0.31
C PRO A 40 -13.17 -3.71 -0.63
N PRO A 41 -12.73 -4.54 0.33
CA PRO A 41 -11.56 -5.39 0.16
C PRO A 41 -11.75 -6.48 -0.89
N VAL A 42 -12.94 -7.08 -0.96
CA VAL A 42 -13.31 -8.02 -2.03
C VAL A 42 -13.15 -7.37 -3.40
N THR A 43 -13.58 -6.12 -3.52
CA THR A 43 -13.42 -5.32 -4.74
C THR A 43 -11.95 -4.98 -4.98
N PHE A 44 -11.18 -4.64 -3.94
CA PHE A 44 -9.75 -4.37 -4.04
C PHE A 44 -8.97 -5.59 -4.57
N CYS A 45 -9.20 -6.79 -4.01
CA CYS A 45 -8.58 -8.04 -4.47
C CYS A 45 -8.96 -8.34 -5.93
N LYS A 46 -10.23 -8.12 -6.29
CA LYS A 46 -10.69 -8.27 -7.68
C LYS A 46 -9.98 -7.28 -8.61
N LEU A 47 -9.88 -6.01 -8.23
CA LEU A 47 -9.21 -4.98 -9.04
C LEU A 47 -7.71 -5.27 -9.23
N LEU A 48 -7.04 -5.85 -8.23
CA LEU A 48 -5.68 -6.36 -8.40
C LEU A 48 -5.63 -7.52 -9.40
N GLY A 49 -6.60 -8.45 -9.32
CA GLY A 49 -6.80 -9.53 -10.30
C GLY A 49 -6.97 -9.01 -11.72
N ASP A 50 -7.88 -8.06 -11.91
CA ASP A 50 -8.16 -7.40 -13.20
C ASP A 50 -6.95 -6.62 -13.73
N ALA A 51 -6.07 -6.16 -12.84
CA ALA A 51 -4.78 -5.53 -13.17
C ALA A 51 -3.64 -6.54 -13.42
N GLY A 52 -3.94 -7.84 -13.49
CA GLY A 52 -2.98 -8.89 -13.83
C GLY A 52 -2.19 -9.45 -12.64
N ILE A 53 -2.63 -9.19 -11.40
CA ILE A 53 -2.07 -9.78 -10.17
C ILE A 53 -3.09 -10.82 -9.67
N PRO A 54 -2.97 -12.12 -10.03
CA PRO A 54 -3.94 -13.13 -9.66
C PRO A 54 -4.06 -13.26 -8.13
N MET A 55 -5.14 -12.75 -7.56
CA MET A 55 -5.45 -12.84 -6.14
C MET A 55 -6.33 -14.05 -5.86
N SER A 56 -6.16 -14.67 -4.70
CA SER A 56 -7.11 -15.62 -4.14
C SER A 56 -8.45 -14.95 -3.86
N GLU A 57 -9.49 -15.75 -3.70
CA GLU A 57 -10.74 -15.27 -3.11
C GLU A 57 -10.49 -14.72 -1.69
N SER A 58 -11.28 -13.70 -1.35
CA SER A 58 -11.25 -13.10 -0.01
C SER A 58 -11.90 -14.06 1.00
N HIS A 59 -11.20 -14.35 2.09
CA HIS A 59 -11.68 -15.24 3.15
C HIS A 59 -11.37 -14.65 4.54
N ALA A 60 -12.11 -15.07 5.57
CA ALA A 60 -11.82 -14.68 6.95
C ALA A 60 -10.46 -15.26 7.39
N THR A 61 -9.68 -14.48 8.14
CA THR A 61 -8.40 -14.98 8.65
C THR A 61 -8.63 -15.95 9.81
N VAL A 62 -7.88 -17.06 9.85
CA VAL A 62 -7.99 -18.05 10.93
C VAL A 62 -7.58 -17.45 12.29
N LEU A 63 -6.61 -16.53 12.29
CA LEU A 63 -6.06 -15.91 13.49
C LEU A 63 -6.90 -14.75 14.04
N SER A 64 -7.70 -14.12 13.18
CA SER A 64 -8.59 -13.02 13.56
C SER A 64 -9.86 -13.07 12.70
N PRO A 65 -10.96 -13.65 13.21
CA PRO A 65 -12.23 -13.72 12.49
C PRO A 65 -12.82 -12.35 12.13
N GLN A 66 -12.30 -11.28 12.75
CA GLN A 66 -12.67 -9.89 12.48
C GLN A 66 -11.93 -9.31 11.27
N LEU A 67 -11.02 -10.08 10.68
CA LEU A 67 -10.29 -9.69 9.49
C LEU A 67 -10.62 -10.62 8.34
N THR A 68 -10.68 -10.05 7.15
CA THR A 68 -10.67 -10.78 5.89
C THR A 68 -9.34 -10.54 5.18
N GLN A 69 -8.93 -11.50 4.36
CA GLN A 69 -7.71 -11.41 3.57
C GLN A 69 -7.84 -12.06 2.20
N CYS A 70 -7.00 -11.61 1.28
CA CYS A 70 -6.70 -12.29 0.03
C CYS A 70 -5.19 -12.26 -0.21
N THR A 71 -4.70 -13.25 -0.94
CA THR A 71 -3.26 -13.44 -1.17
C THR A 71 -2.95 -13.72 -2.62
N SER A 72 -1.75 -13.39 -3.07
CA SER A 72 -1.21 -13.79 -4.37
C SER A 72 0.23 -14.24 -4.20
N GLU A 73 0.63 -15.21 -4.99
CA GLU A 73 2.03 -15.58 -5.16
C GLU A 73 2.37 -15.52 -6.65
N LEU A 74 3.36 -14.70 -6.97
CA LEU A 74 3.89 -14.54 -8.31
C LEU A 74 5.29 -15.14 -8.34
N ILE A 75 5.43 -16.25 -9.05
CA ILE A 75 6.74 -16.84 -9.34
C ILE A 75 7.26 -16.21 -10.62
N LEU A 76 8.45 -15.61 -10.53
CA LEU A 76 9.10 -14.90 -11.63
C LEU A 76 10.17 -15.83 -12.20
N VAL A 77 9.84 -16.43 -13.34
CA VAL A 77 10.75 -17.29 -14.09
C VAL A 77 11.53 -16.40 -15.05
N SER A 78 12.85 -16.28 -14.85
CA SER A 78 13.72 -15.58 -15.80
C SER A 78 13.78 -16.36 -17.12
N ASP A 79 13.48 -15.72 -18.25
CA ASP A 79 13.51 -16.33 -19.59
C ASP A 79 14.93 -16.68 -20.12
N GLN A 80 15.97 -16.52 -19.29
CA GLN A 80 17.37 -16.71 -19.71
C GLN A 80 17.78 -18.16 -20.01
N ARG A 81 16.88 -19.15 -19.93
CA ARG A 81 17.15 -20.51 -20.44
C ARG A 81 17.10 -20.65 -21.96
N ALA A 82 16.83 -19.58 -22.72
CA ALA A 82 16.67 -19.66 -24.17
C ALA A 82 17.97 -19.63 -25.00
N THR A 83 19.16 -19.55 -24.42
CA THR A 83 20.41 -19.52 -25.21
C THR A 83 21.53 -20.38 -24.61
N THR A 84 21.44 -21.70 -24.81
CA THR A 84 22.50 -22.59 -25.34
C THR A 84 22.20 -24.06 -24.98
N GLY A 85 22.13 -24.92 -25.99
CA GLY A 85 22.32 -26.37 -25.80
C GLY A 85 21.11 -27.24 -26.08
N SER A 86 21.05 -27.71 -27.33
CA SER A 86 20.22 -28.82 -27.80
C SER A 86 20.16 -30.01 -26.83
N GLY A 87 18.95 -30.51 -26.61
CA GLY A 87 18.68 -31.93 -26.41
C GLY A 87 18.94 -32.52 -25.03
N LYS A 88 17.92 -32.49 -24.16
CA LYS A 88 17.59 -33.63 -23.29
C LYS A 88 16.14 -33.52 -22.81
N LYS A 89 15.37 -34.59 -23.06
CA LYS A 89 13.99 -34.78 -22.60
C LYS A 89 13.89 -34.46 -21.10
N ALA A 90 13.04 -33.51 -20.74
CA ALA A 90 12.67 -33.25 -19.36
C ALA A 90 11.85 -34.46 -18.85
N GLN A 91 12.49 -35.25 -17.99
CA GLN A 91 11.87 -36.33 -17.25
C GLN A 91 11.24 -35.72 -16.00
N SER A 92 9.94 -35.91 -15.86
CA SER A 92 9.13 -35.54 -14.71
C SER A 92 9.54 -36.34 -13.47
N GLY A 93 9.94 -35.67 -12.40
CA GLY A 93 10.06 -36.24 -11.06
C GLY A 93 11.30 -35.77 -10.28
N GLN A 94 11.06 -35.26 -9.06
CA GLN A 94 12.02 -34.93 -7.98
C GLN A 94 12.77 -33.59 -8.06
N GLY A 95 12.22 -32.60 -7.35
CA GLY A 95 12.92 -31.68 -6.44
C GLY A 95 14.25 -31.11 -6.93
N ASN A 96 14.17 -30.15 -7.84
CA ASN A 96 15.24 -29.18 -8.09
C ASN A 96 14.53 -27.86 -8.42
N ASP A 97 14.01 -27.21 -7.38
CA ASP A 97 13.51 -25.84 -7.50
C ASP A 97 14.73 -24.99 -7.84
N ALA A 98 14.88 -24.68 -9.13
CA ALA A 98 15.86 -23.71 -9.55
C ALA A 98 15.60 -22.41 -8.79
N PRO A 99 16.65 -21.69 -8.35
CA PRO A 99 16.46 -20.42 -7.65
C PRO A 99 15.52 -19.54 -8.48
N GLN A 100 14.43 -19.10 -7.86
CA GLN A 100 13.37 -18.34 -8.50
C GLN A 100 13.01 -17.15 -7.64
N ASN A 101 12.83 -16.00 -8.29
CA ASN A 101 12.34 -14.82 -7.60
C ASN A 101 10.84 -14.92 -7.42
N SER A 102 10.34 -14.42 -6.29
CA SER A 102 8.91 -14.44 -6.03
C SER A 102 8.42 -13.18 -5.35
N LEU A 103 7.17 -12.82 -5.65
CA LEU A 103 6.42 -11.79 -4.95
C LEU A 103 5.20 -12.42 -4.30
N PHE A 104 5.14 -12.34 -2.98
CA PHE A 104 3.94 -12.68 -2.22
C PHE A 104 3.21 -11.40 -1.82
N VAL A 105 1.91 -11.36 -2.09
CA VAL A 105 1.03 -10.23 -1.80
C VAL A 105 0.00 -10.69 -0.78
N LEU A 106 -0.20 -9.90 0.26
CA LEU A 106 -1.25 -10.07 1.26
C LEU A 106 -1.98 -8.74 1.39
N ALA A 107 -3.29 -8.75 1.17
CA ALA A 107 -4.17 -7.64 1.54
C ALA A 107 -5.10 -8.11 2.65
N GLN A 108 -5.22 -7.30 3.71
CA GLN A 108 -6.13 -7.57 4.84
C GLN A 108 -7.00 -6.37 5.14
N SER A 109 -8.18 -6.65 5.65
CA SER A 109 -9.21 -5.66 5.97
C SER A 109 -10.05 -6.06 7.16
N ASP A 110 -10.71 -5.10 7.81
CA ASP A 110 -11.70 -5.37 8.85
C ASP A 110 -13.08 -5.75 8.28
N LEU A 111 -14.01 -6.14 9.16
CA LEU A 111 -15.38 -6.50 8.78
C LEU A 111 -16.19 -5.31 8.21
N GLN A 112 -15.77 -4.07 8.49
CA GLN A 112 -16.37 -2.88 7.89
C GLN A 112 -15.81 -2.61 6.48
N GLY A 113 -14.85 -3.40 6.02
CA GLY A 113 -14.25 -3.28 4.71
C GLY A 113 -13.12 -2.26 4.63
N HIS A 114 -12.61 -1.76 5.76
CA HIS A 114 -11.44 -0.89 5.73
C HIS A 114 -10.18 -1.73 5.54
N LEU A 115 -9.37 -1.36 4.57
CA LEU A 115 -8.04 -1.92 4.40
C LEU A 115 -7.20 -1.65 5.65
N ARG A 116 -6.57 -2.71 6.17
CA ARG A 116 -5.74 -2.67 7.39
C ARG A 116 -4.28 -2.90 7.07
N LEU A 117 -3.99 -3.65 6.01
CA LEU A 117 -2.65 -4.04 5.66
C LEU A 117 -2.58 -4.37 4.17
N ILE A 118 -1.57 -3.84 3.49
CA ILE A 118 -1.02 -4.44 2.28
C ILE A 118 0.43 -4.80 2.59
N ARG A 119 0.78 -6.07 2.43
CA ARG A 119 2.14 -6.56 2.57
C ARG A 119 2.57 -7.21 1.28
N VAL A 120 3.69 -6.74 0.74
CA VAL A 120 4.33 -7.32 -0.42
C VAL A 120 5.70 -7.82 0.02
N LYS A 121 5.92 -9.12 -0.08
CA LYS A 121 7.19 -9.77 0.22
C LYS A 121 7.86 -10.17 -1.09
N MET A 122 9.10 -9.73 -1.26
CA MET A 122 9.94 -10.05 -2.40
C MET A 122 11.07 -10.97 -1.94
N ASN A 123 11.19 -12.14 -2.56
CA ASN A 123 12.30 -13.06 -2.37
C ASN A 123 13.17 -13.03 -3.63
N LEU A 124 14.47 -12.80 -3.45
CA LEU A 124 15.45 -12.72 -4.54
C LEU A 124 16.42 -13.90 -4.44
N GLU A 125 15.99 -15.07 -4.89
CA GLU A 125 16.83 -16.29 -4.91
C GLU A 125 17.73 -16.31 -6.15
N ASP A 126 17.23 -15.81 -7.28
CA ASP A 126 17.97 -15.62 -8.50
C ASP A 126 18.45 -14.16 -8.61
N ARG A 127 19.77 -13.98 -8.73
CA ARG A 127 20.38 -12.66 -8.85
C ARG A 127 20.08 -12.02 -10.19
N ASP A 128 19.98 -12.82 -11.25
CA ASP A 128 19.85 -12.30 -12.62
C ASP A 128 18.43 -11.81 -12.90
N GLY A 129 17.41 -12.44 -12.30
CA GLY A 129 16.02 -11.98 -12.34
C GLY A 129 15.64 -10.87 -11.35
N ALA A 130 16.59 -10.26 -10.62
CA ALA A 130 16.28 -9.30 -9.55
C ALA A 130 15.64 -8.01 -10.08
N ASP A 131 16.03 -7.57 -11.27
CA ASP A 131 15.45 -6.38 -11.92
C ASP A 131 13.99 -6.59 -12.31
N ASP A 132 13.63 -7.78 -12.80
CA ASP A 132 12.24 -8.14 -13.10
C ASP A 132 11.37 -8.16 -11.85
N ALA A 133 11.90 -8.67 -10.74
CA ALA A 133 11.21 -8.66 -9.45
C ALA A 133 10.94 -7.24 -8.95
N LYS A 134 11.94 -6.35 -9.03
CA LYS A 134 11.79 -4.93 -8.68
C LYS A 134 10.79 -4.24 -9.61
N ALA A 135 10.86 -4.48 -10.92
CA ALA A 135 9.92 -3.91 -11.89
C ALA A 135 8.48 -4.34 -11.61
N ARG A 136 8.26 -5.64 -11.34
CA ARG A 136 6.94 -6.18 -11.01
C ARG A 136 6.42 -5.61 -9.69
N MET A 137 7.28 -5.48 -8.68
CA MET A 137 6.91 -4.86 -7.41
C MET A 137 6.53 -3.38 -7.58
N LYS A 138 7.27 -2.60 -8.39
CA LYS A 138 6.90 -1.21 -8.71
C LYS A 138 5.53 -1.13 -9.38
N SER A 139 5.28 -1.94 -10.41
CA SER A 139 4.00 -1.98 -11.12
C SER A 139 2.82 -2.33 -10.20
N LEU A 140 3.03 -3.28 -9.27
CA LEU A 140 2.05 -3.61 -8.25
C LEU A 140 1.76 -2.42 -7.35
N ILE A 141 2.80 -1.74 -6.85
CA ILE A 141 2.62 -0.60 -5.95
C ILE A 141 1.96 0.58 -6.65
N GLU A 142 2.34 0.89 -7.88
CA GLU A 142 1.64 1.89 -8.69
C GLU A 142 0.16 1.55 -8.88
N THR A 143 -0.14 0.26 -9.10
CA THR A 143 -1.53 -0.21 -9.21
C THR A 143 -2.31 -0.05 -7.91
N VAL A 144 -1.72 -0.41 -6.76
CA VAL A 144 -2.33 -0.21 -5.44
C VAL A 144 -2.65 1.27 -5.20
N PHE A 145 -1.67 2.15 -5.40
CA PHE A 145 -1.84 3.59 -5.17
C PHE A 145 -2.87 4.20 -6.13
N ARG A 146 -2.94 3.69 -7.37
CA ARG A 146 -3.96 4.09 -8.34
C ARG A 146 -5.36 3.64 -7.92
N ILE A 147 -5.54 2.37 -7.53
CA ILE A 147 -6.83 1.83 -7.08
C ILE A 147 -7.36 2.64 -5.89
N GLU A 148 -6.50 2.91 -4.92
CA GLU A 148 -6.88 3.65 -3.71
C GLU A 148 -6.88 5.17 -3.88
N SER A 149 -6.52 5.67 -5.06
CA SER A 149 -6.38 7.10 -5.35
C SER A 149 -5.48 7.81 -4.33
N TRP A 150 -4.42 7.14 -3.87
CA TRP A 150 -3.44 7.68 -2.94
C TRP A 150 -2.30 8.39 -3.67
N PRO A 151 -1.74 9.47 -3.10
CA PRO A 151 -0.54 10.09 -3.64
C PRO A 151 0.66 9.16 -3.44
N MET A 152 1.43 8.93 -4.51
CA MET A 152 2.68 8.18 -4.45
C MET A 152 3.71 8.93 -3.58
N PRO A 153 4.26 8.33 -2.52
CA PRO A 153 5.29 8.97 -1.71
C PRO A 153 6.57 9.20 -2.54
N SER A 154 7.16 10.39 -2.38
CA SER A 154 8.46 10.69 -2.97
C SER A 154 9.50 9.65 -2.53
N GLY A 155 10.19 9.06 -3.50
CA GLY A 155 11.28 8.12 -3.25
C GLY A 155 10.86 6.68 -2.98
N LEU A 156 9.56 6.33 -2.94
CA LEU A 156 9.13 4.94 -2.76
C LEU A 156 9.60 4.04 -3.90
N LEU A 157 9.35 4.43 -5.15
CA LEU A 157 9.79 3.65 -6.32
C LEU A 157 11.32 3.52 -6.39
N ARG A 158 12.04 4.60 -6.05
CA ARG A 158 13.50 4.56 -5.90
C ARG A 158 13.93 3.55 -4.83
N SER A 159 13.25 3.53 -3.68
CA SER A 159 13.57 2.58 -2.60
C SER A 159 13.40 1.13 -3.07
N ILE A 160 12.43 0.85 -3.94
CA ILE A 160 12.28 -0.47 -4.56
C ILE A 160 13.44 -0.76 -5.54
N ASP A 161 13.84 0.22 -6.37
CA ASP A 161 14.94 0.05 -7.34
C ASP A 161 16.28 -0.27 -6.69
N TYR A 162 16.59 0.40 -5.58
CA TYR A 162 17.83 0.27 -4.84
C TYR A 162 17.75 -0.70 -3.65
N LEU A 163 16.56 -1.27 -3.40
CA LEU A 163 16.28 -2.13 -2.24
C LEU A 163 16.59 -1.44 -0.89
N ASP A 164 16.46 -0.12 -0.87
CA ASP A 164 16.75 0.72 0.29
C ASP A 164 15.58 0.68 1.30
N PRO A 165 15.87 0.58 2.61
CA PRO A 165 14.84 0.72 3.62
C PRO A 165 14.17 2.09 3.56
N ILE A 166 12.85 2.11 3.69
CA ILE A 166 12.07 3.34 3.82
C ILE A 166 11.08 3.21 4.97
N ASP A 167 10.83 4.30 5.68
CA ASP A 167 9.77 4.42 6.67
C ASP A 167 9.21 5.84 6.58
N ARG A 168 7.98 5.94 6.06
CA ARG A 168 7.31 7.20 5.78
C ARG A 168 5.84 7.12 6.12
N THR A 169 5.29 8.26 6.51
CA THR A 169 3.85 8.43 6.68
C THR A 169 3.33 9.42 5.65
N VAL A 170 2.33 9.01 4.86
CA VAL A 170 1.68 9.84 3.84
C VAL A 170 0.17 9.60 3.92
N ALA A 171 -0.62 10.68 3.98
CA ALA A 171 -2.09 10.61 3.98
C ALA A 171 -2.69 9.63 5.02
N GLY A 172 -2.11 9.56 6.22
CA GLY A 172 -2.57 8.64 7.27
C GLY A 172 -2.13 7.18 7.11
N MET A 173 -1.29 6.88 6.12
CA MET A 173 -0.69 5.56 5.89
C MET A 173 0.78 5.55 6.25
N ARG A 174 1.23 4.54 6.98
CA ARG A 174 2.65 4.23 7.15
C ARG A 174 3.09 3.23 6.10
N ILE A 175 4.21 3.53 5.45
CA ILE A 175 4.80 2.74 4.39
C ILE A 175 6.21 2.38 4.85
N THR A 176 6.46 1.10 5.03
CA THR A 176 7.74 0.58 5.52
C THR A 176 8.30 -0.44 4.55
N MET A 177 9.52 -0.24 4.06
CA MET A 177 10.30 -1.27 3.37
C MET A 177 11.46 -1.71 4.26
N LYS A 178 11.63 -3.02 4.45
CA LYS A 178 12.74 -3.57 5.23
C LYS A 178 13.25 -4.89 4.67
N ARG A 179 14.55 -5.13 4.83
CA ARG A 179 15.20 -6.42 4.55
C ARG A 179 14.95 -7.39 5.72
N GLU A 180 14.55 -8.63 5.44
CA GLU A 180 14.52 -9.70 6.44
C GLU A 180 15.91 -10.30 6.64
N TRP A 181 16.11 -10.93 7.80
CA TRP A 181 17.33 -11.67 8.07
C TRP A 181 17.30 -13.03 7.36
N GLY A 182 18.43 -13.44 6.81
CA GLY A 182 18.60 -14.71 6.11
C GLY A 182 19.61 -14.61 4.97
N ASP A 183 19.99 -15.78 4.45
CA ASP A 183 20.95 -15.90 3.35
C ASP A 183 20.37 -15.42 2.01
N ILE A 184 19.08 -15.70 1.80
CA ILE A 184 18.33 -15.19 0.65
C ILE A 184 17.93 -13.73 0.94
N PRO A 185 18.26 -12.77 0.05
CA PRO A 185 17.76 -11.41 0.16
C PRO A 185 16.22 -11.39 0.06
N ARG A 186 15.57 -11.04 1.17
CA ARG A 186 14.11 -10.92 1.26
C ARG A 186 13.74 -9.52 1.72
N PHE A 187 12.76 -8.91 1.07
CA PHE A 187 12.30 -7.56 1.38
C PHE A 187 10.79 -7.57 1.63
N ASN A 188 10.35 -6.85 2.65
CA ASN A 188 8.92 -6.59 2.86
C ASN A 188 8.66 -5.12 2.68
N LEU A 189 7.71 -4.81 1.81
CA LEU A 189 7.02 -3.53 1.82
C LEU A 189 5.67 -3.72 2.51
N ILE A 190 5.39 -2.85 3.47
CA ILE A 190 4.20 -2.87 4.30
C ILE A 190 3.54 -1.50 4.19
N ILE A 191 2.25 -1.49 3.87
CA ILE A 191 1.40 -0.31 3.85
C ILE A 191 0.28 -0.56 4.86
N GLU A 192 0.16 0.27 5.88
CA GLU A 192 -0.81 0.12 6.96
C GLU A 192 -1.29 1.48 7.47
N PRO A 193 -2.48 1.58 8.09
CA PRO A 193 -2.87 2.80 8.78
C PRO A 193 -1.79 3.25 9.76
N ALA A 194 -1.40 4.52 9.70
CA ALA A 194 -0.51 5.10 10.67
C ALA A 194 -1.17 5.03 12.06
N LYS A 195 -0.40 4.55 13.05
CA LYS A 195 -0.87 4.58 14.44
C LYS A 195 -1.03 6.05 14.84
N LEU A 196 -2.27 6.47 15.07
CA LEU A 196 -2.54 7.75 15.71
C LEU A 196 -2.00 7.67 17.14
N ASN A 197 -0.90 8.38 17.41
CA ASN A 197 -0.52 8.70 18.77
C ASN A 197 -1.49 9.77 19.28
N LEU A 198 -2.70 9.35 19.63
CA LEU A 198 -3.61 10.23 20.34
C LEU A 198 -2.97 10.56 21.69
N PRO A 199 -2.87 11.85 22.08
CA PRO A 199 -2.52 12.17 23.45
C PRO A 199 -3.51 11.44 24.38
N PRO A 200 -3.06 10.96 25.55
CA PRO A 200 -3.94 10.26 26.48
C PRO A 200 -5.20 11.10 26.71
N ALA A 201 -6.37 10.46 26.60
CA ALA A 201 -7.67 11.07 26.80
C ALA A 201 -7.78 11.58 28.25
N GLY A 202 -7.30 12.80 28.48
CA GLY A 202 -7.12 13.30 29.84
C GLY A 202 -6.51 14.69 29.85
N ARG A 203 -7.18 15.66 29.21
CA ARG A 203 -6.98 17.11 29.48
C ARG A 203 -8.06 18.04 28.93
N PHE A 204 -9.24 17.53 28.59
CA PHE A 204 -10.44 18.36 28.41
C PHE A 204 -11.34 18.17 29.63
N GLY A 205 -10.86 18.57 30.80
CA GLY A 205 -11.74 18.83 31.93
C GLY A 205 -12.59 20.08 31.65
N PRO A 206 -13.80 20.21 32.19
CA PRO A 206 -14.58 21.42 32.06
C PRO A 206 -13.77 22.61 32.59
N ARG A 207 -13.65 23.69 31.78
CA ARG A 207 -13.17 24.98 32.28
C ARG A 207 -14.24 25.50 33.23
N THR A 208 -14.07 25.29 34.53
CA THR A 208 -14.71 26.10 35.55
C THR A 208 -13.80 27.29 35.83
N GLY A 209 -14.30 28.48 35.54
CA GLY A 209 -13.60 29.76 35.71
C GLY A 209 -14.15 30.78 34.75
#